data_AF-A0AAQ3JVZ2-F1
#
_entry.id   AF-A0AAQ3JVZ2-F1
#
_cell.length_a   1.000
_cell.length_b   1.000
_cell.length_c   1.000
_cell.angle_alpha   90.00
_cell.angle_beta   90.00
_cell.angle_gamma   90.00
#
_symmetry.space_group_name_H-M   'P 1'
#
loop_
_entity.id
_entity.type
_entity.pdbx_description
1 polymer ?
#
loop_
_entity_poly.entity_id
_entity_poly.type
_entity_poly.pdbx_seq_one_letter_code
_entity_poly.pdbx_strand_id
1 'polypeptide(L)'
;MTTTRTITAMSAAKGCVGEDCDVPRPWPLHHIRHRGSLRRLCTSCVLKSNPGSFCTTCLAVLGPGPLTTVAHCSKCPSVCHLTCLPSPDIASRFLCPCCSNPDGFSYYPSTAGAPTEDSEGSCVEKRKTIGAKSAKALLAAARIAAGSVIRAAASSKLEAERKVKEAMVARKRAREMLERALLISKNERERVKQVNGFGIKGLTLPSEIDSPPKKKALQPKIPQIPTQKRVQSREREKWMRFNEPIPMAASMQGSAAVDAKNSTIPQSSK
;
A
#
# COMPACT_ATOMS: atom_id res chain seq x y z
N MET A 1 -14.92 3.25 20.15
CA MET A 1 -13.49 3.44 19.80
C MET A 1 -13.34 3.10 18.32
N THR A 2 -13.39 4.11 17.46
CA THR A 2 -13.44 3.95 16.00
C THR A 2 -12.08 4.32 15.44
N THR A 3 -11.26 3.31 15.11
CA THR A 3 -9.89 3.52 14.60
C THR A 3 -9.94 3.81 13.10
N THR A 4 -10.14 5.07 12.74
CA THR A 4 -10.04 5.55 11.36
C THR A 4 -8.57 5.52 10.94
N ARG A 5 -8.14 4.52 10.16
CA ARG A 5 -6.82 4.56 9.51
C ARG A 5 -6.88 5.59 8.38
N THR A 6 -6.29 6.75 8.64
CA THR A 6 -6.05 7.82 7.68
C THR A 6 -5.34 7.25 6.46
N ILE A 7 -5.99 7.32 5.29
CA ILE A 7 -5.31 7.18 4.00
C ILE A 7 -4.54 8.48 3.84
N THR A 8 -3.24 8.45 4.14
CA THR A 8 -2.36 9.60 3.94
C THR A 8 -2.34 9.92 2.46
N ALA A 9 -2.96 11.05 2.09
CA ALA A 9 -2.83 11.64 0.77
C ALA A 9 -1.34 11.74 0.42
N MET A 10 -0.97 11.32 -0.80
CA MET A 10 0.38 11.48 -1.33
C MET A 10 0.67 12.97 -1.49
N SER A 11 1.14 13.61 -0.41
CA SER A 11 1.45 15.03 -0.36
C SER A 11 2.60 15.38 -1.31
N ALA A 12 2.41 16.52 -1.98
CA ALA A 12 3.28 17.12 -2.97
C ALA A 12 4.78 17.07 -2.62
N ALA A 13 5.58 16.68 -3.61
CA ALA A 13 7.03 16.92 -3.78
C ALA A 13 7.94 17.02 -2.52
N LYS A 14 7.72 16.21 -1.48
CA LYS A 14 8.72 16.01 -0.41
C LYS A 14 9.83 15.12 -0.95
N GLY A 15 11.08 15.55 -0.74
CA GLY A 15 12.30 14.86 -1.16
C GLY A 15 12.51 13.50 -0.49
N CYS A 16 13.76 13.04 -0.41
CA CYS A 16 14.06 11.80 0.30
C CYS A 16 13.71 11.95 1.78
N VAL A 17 13.02 10.96 2.36
CA VAL A 17 12.68 10.89 3.79
C VAL A 17 13.58 9.86 4.50
N GLY A 18 14.83 9.77 4.07
CA GLY A 18 15.85 8.92 4.71
C GLY A 18 16.39 9.60 5.95
N GLU A 19 16.78 8.80 6.94
CA GLU A 19 17.55 9.29 8.09
C GLU A 19 18.86 9.90 7.55
N ASP A 20 19.15 11.15 7.93
CA ASP A 20 20.34 11.93 7.54
C ASP A 20 20.54 12.09 6.02
N CYS A 21 19.45 12.31 5.28
CA CYS A 21 19.51 12.59 3.85
C CYS A 21 19.36 14.08 3.55
N ASP A 22 20.48 14.79 3.45
CA ASP A 22 20.51 16.22 3.12
C ASP A 22 20.56 16.51 1.62
N VAL A 23 20.36 15.51 0.76
CA VAL A 23 20.46 15.70 -0.69
C VAL A 23 19.28 16.56 -1.18
N PRO A 24 19.52 17.78 -1.70
CA PRO A 24 18.47 18.62 -2.22
C PRO A 24 17.94 18.01 -3.53
N ARG A 25 16.62 17.77 -3.59
CA ARG A 25 15.92 17.18 -4.75
C ARG A 25 16.59 15.89 -5.29
N PRO A 26 16.65 14.83 -4.48
CA PRO A 26 17.32 13.61 -4.91
C PRO A 26 16.54 12.96 -6.03
N TRP A 27 17.23 12.61 -7.11
CA TRP A 27 16.67 11.84 -8.22
C TRP A 27 17.60 10.66 -8.55
N PRO A 28 17.07 9.45 -8.77
CA PRO A 28 15.65 9.06 -8.69
C PRO A 28 15.21 8.72 -7.25
N LEU A 29 13.89 8.81 -7.03
CA LEU A 29 13.22 8.40 -5.78
C LEU A 29 12.53 7.05 -5.95
N HIS A 30 12.62 6.23 -4.92
CA HIS A 30 12.02 4.89 -4.84
C HIS A 30 10.96 4.85 -3.75
N HIS A 31 9.86 4.13 -4.01
CA HIS A 31 8.85 3.85 -2.99
C HIS A 31 9.22 2.56 -2.25
N ILE A 32 9.28 2.62 -0.92
CA ILE A 32 9.62 1.47 -0.09
C ILE A 32 8.71 1.41 1.13
N ARG A 33 8.23 0.22 1.49
CA ARG A 33 7.57 0.02 2.78
C ARG A 33 8.65 -0.25 3.83
N HIS A 34 8.78 0.67 4.79
CA HIS A 34 9.70 0.58 5.91
C HIS A 34 8.93 0.79 7.22
N ARG A 35 9.07 -0.16 8.16
CA ARG A 35 8.38 -0.16 9.47
C ARG A 35 6.86 0.09 9.37
N GLY A 36 6.21 -0.53 8.39
CA GLY A 36 4.76 -0.41 8.16
C GLY A 36 4.30 0.84 7.39
N SER A 37 5.16 1.84 7.20
CA SER A 37 4.89 3.07 6.43
C SER A 37 5.48 3.01 5.01
N LEU A 38 4.80 3.59 4.03
CA LEU A 38 5.37 3.80 2.69
C LEU A 38 6.19 5.09 2.70
N ARG A 39 7.48 5.01 2.39
CA ARG A 39 8.42 6.14 2.34
C ARG A 39 8.96 6.31 0.93
N ARG A 40 9.33 7.54 0.57
CA ARG A 40 10.11 7.85 -0.64
C ARG A 40 11.58 8.04 -0.26
N LEU A 41 12.45 7.18 -0.76
CA LEU A 41 13.90 7.22 -0.48
C LEU A 41 14.68 7.37 -1.78
N CYS A 42 15.81 8.09 -1.74
CA CYS A 42 16.76 8.09 -2.85
C CYS A 42 17.50 6.75 -2.95
N THR A 43 18.17 6.50 -4.08
CA THR A 43 18.94 5.27 -4.32
C THR A 43 19.89 4.94 -3.16
N SER A 44 20.65 5.91 -2.64
CA SER A 44 21.58 5.67 -1.54
C SER A 44 20.85 5.31 -0.23
N CYS A 45 19.75 5.99 0.10
CA CYS A 45 18.98 5.68 1.31
C CYS A 45 18.27 4.32 1.24
N VAL A 46 17.82 3.88 0.06
CA VAL A 46 17.30 2.51 -0.11
C VAL A 46 18.37 1.48 0.23
N LEU A 47 19.59 1.67 -0.27
CA LEU A 47 20.70 0.75 -0.04
C LEU A 47 21.17 0.79 1.43
N LYS A 48 21.32 1.99 2.01
CA LYS A 48 21.70 2.15 3.44
C LYS A 48 20.67 1.54 4.39
N SER A 49 19.37 1.60 4.07
CA SER A 49 18.30 1.02 4.91
C SER A 49 18.12 -0.49 4.72
N ASN A 50 18.72 -1.11 3.69
CA ASN A 50 18.62 -2.54 3.41
C ASN A 50 20.00 -3.19 3.21
N PRO A 51 20.92 -3.05 4.18
CA PRO A 51 22.33 -3.42 4.01
C PRO A 51 22.55 -4.93 3.79
N GLY A 52 21.62 -5.78 4.25
CA GLY A 52 21.69 -7.24 4.08
C GLY A 52 21.01 -7.78 2.81
N SER A 53 20.42 -6.92 1.97
CA SER A 53 19.65 -7.35 0.80
C SER A 53 20.44 -7.38 -0.50
N PHE A 54 21.70 -6.94 -0.49
CA PHE A 54 22.55 -6.89 -1.67
C PHE A 54 24.02 -6.99 -1.28
N CYS A 55 24.87 -7.47 -2.21
CA CYS A 55 26.31 -7.45 -2.04
C CYS A 55 26.84 -6.01 -2.17
N THR A 56 27.52 -5.49 -1.15
CA THR A 56 28.02 -4.11 -1.16
C THR A 56 29.15 -3.84 -2.17
N THR A 57 29.80 -4.90 -2.68
CA THR A 57 30.90 -4.79 -3.64
C THR A 57 30.42 -4.79 -5.08
N CYS A 58 29.59 -5.77 -5.47
CA CYS A 58 29.09 -5.89 -6.85
C CYS A 58 27.68 -5.30 -7.06
N LEU A 59 26.99 -4.92 -5.98
CA LEU A 59 25.64 -4.36 -5.96
C LEU A 59 24.57 -5.31 -6.53
N ALA A 60 24.83 -6.61 -6.57
CA ALA A 60 23.82 -7.60 -6.91
C ALA A 60 22.90 -7.83 -5.70
N VAL A 61 21.59 -7.81 -5.94
CA VAL A 61 20.57 -8.11 -4.92
C VAL A 61 20.60 -9.59 -4.60
N LEU A 62 20.65 -9.90 -3.30
CA LEU A 62 20.61 -11.27 -2.81
C LEU A 62 19.16 -11.77 -2.88
N GLY A 63 18.93 -12.80 -3.68
CA GLY A 63 17.63 -13.45 -3.82
C GLY A 63 17.55 -14.74 -2.99
N PRO A 64 16.35 -15.35 -2.88
CA PRO A 64 16.15 -16.65 -2.23
C PRO A 64 16.70 -17.83 -3.07
N GLY A 65 17.67 -17.59 -3.97
CA GLY A 65 18.30 -18.59 -4.82
C GLY A 65 19.30 -19.48 -4.07
N PRO A 66 20.04 -20.36 -4.76
CA PRO A 66 20.99 -21.27 -4.12
C PRO A 66 21.94 -20.53 -3.20
N LEU A 67 22.26 -21.15 -2.06
CA LEU A 67 22.99 -20.61 -0.92
C LEU A 67 24.22 -19.79 -1.37
N THR A 68 24.03 -18.48 -1.53
CA THR A 68 25.15 -17.58 -1.82
C THR A 68 25.99 -17.47 -0.56
N THR A 69 27.24 -17.92 -0.62
CA THR A 69 28.18 -17.73 0.48
C THR A 69 28.52 -16.24 0.59
N VAL A 70 28.13 -15.66 1.72
CA VAL A 70 28.32 -14.23 1.99
C VAL A 70 29.25 -14.02 3.17
N ALA A 71 30.07 -12.98 3.08
CA ALA A 71 30.81 -12.41 4.19
C ALA A 71 30.01 -11.25 4.79
N HIS A 72 30.05 -11.11 6.11
CA HIS A 72 29.38 -10.05 6.85
C HIS A 72 30.37 -8.96 7.24
N CYS A 73 29.92 -7.70 7.20
CA CYS A 73 30.71 -6.59 7.71
C CYS A 73 30.85 -6.72 9.24
N SER A 74 32.05 -6.50 9.77
CA SER A 74 32.32 -6.60 11.20
C SER A 74 31.63 -5.53 12.06
N LYS A 75 31.16 -4.42 11.44
CA LYS A 75 30.56 -3.27 12.15
C LYS A 75 29.05 -3.08 11.92
N CYS A 76 28.46 -3.69 10.90
CA CYS A 76 27.06 -3.45 10.54
C CYS A 76 26.48 -4.66 9.78
N PRO A 77 25.15 -4.75 9.59
CA PRO A 77 24.51 -5.89 8.92
C PRO A 77 24.69 -5.90 7.38
N SER A 78 25.71 -5.23 6.85
CA SER A 78 26.06 -5.29 5.43
C SER A 78 26.68 -6.62 5.04
N VAL A 79 26.45 -7.03 3.79
CA VAL A 79 26.91 -8.31 3.25
C VAL A 79 27.65 -8.14 1.93
N CYS A 80 28.54 -9.06 1.64
CA CYS A 80 29.26 -9.17 0.36
C CYS A 80 29.35 -10.64 -0.04
N HIS A 81 29.32 -10.97 -1.34
CA HIS A 81 29.65 -12.34 -1.76
C HIS A 81 31.10 -12.66 -1.36
N LEU A 82 31.35 -13.89 -0.93
CA LEU A 82 32.72 -14.35 -0.64
C LEU A 82 33.61 -14.25 -1.89
N THR A 83 33.05 -14.52 -3.08
CA THR A 83 33.73 -14.38 -4.38
C THR A 83 34.03 -12.95 -4.79
N CYS A 84 33.40 -11.95 -4.15
CA CYS A 84 33.68 -10.54 -4.38
C CYS A 84 34.80 -10.02 -3.47
N LEU A 85 35.32 -10.85 -2.55
CA LEU A 85 36.48 -10.51 -1.75
C LEU A 85 37.78 -10.92 -2.47
N PRO A 86 38.89 -10.18 -2.28
CA PRO A 86 40.18 -10.54 -2.86
C PRO A 86 40.69 -11.91 -2.40
N SER A 87 40.41 -12.27 -1.14
CA SER A 87 40.67 -13.60 -0.59
C SER A 87 39.60 -13.97 0.44
N PRO A 88 39.29 -15.28 0.59
CA PRO A 88 38.29 -15.75 1.55
C PRO A 88 38.71 -15.52 3.01
N ASP A 89 40.02 -15.46 3.31
CA ASP A 89 40.54 -15.28 4.68
C ASP A 89 40.17 -13.92 5.29
N ILE A 90 39.98 -12.92 4.43
CA ILE A 90 39.58 -11.56 4.82
C ILE A 90 38.11 -11.49 5.21
N ALA A 91 37.30 -12.53 4.95
CA ALA A 91 35.87 -12.55 5.25
C ALA A 91 35.57 -12.23 6.72
N SER A 92 36.42 -12.67 7.65
CA SER A 92 36.27 -12.40 9.09
C SER A 92 36.53 -10.94 9.48
N ARG A 93 37.28 -10.19 8.67
CA ARG A 93 37.68 -8.79 8.90
C ARG A 93 37.07 -7.84 7.89
N PHE A 94 36.11 -8.30 7.09
CA PHE A 94 35.50 -7.52 6.04
C PHE A 94 34.82 -6.26 6.61
N LEU A 95 35.10 -5.12 5.98
CA LEU A 95 34.44 -3.85 6.24
C LEU A 95 33.72 -3.39 4.97
N CYS A 96 32.42 -3.12 5.08
CA CYS A 96 31.66 -2.61 3.96
C CYS A 96 32.07 -1.15 3.64
N PRO A 97 31.84 -0.67 2.41
CA PRO A 97 32.22 0.68 2.01
C PRO A 97 31.69 1.80 2.92
N CYS A 98 30.47 1.63 3.47
CA CYS A 98 29.89 2.58 4.44
C CYS A 98 30.65 2.62 5.77
N CYS A 99 31.17 1.49 6.24
CA CYS A 99 31.91 1.41 7.51
C CYS A 99 33.39 1.77 7.37
N SER A 100 33.96 1.62 6.17
CA SER A 100 35.31 2.06 5.85
C SER A 100 35.40 3.58 5.70
N ASN A 101 34.31 4.24 5.25
CA ASN A 101 34.21 5.69 5.16
C ASN A 101 32.84 6.16 5.68
N PRO A 102 32.70 6.41 7.00
CA PRO A 102 31.42 6.75 7.61
C PRO A 102 30.90 8.15 7.23
N ASP A 103 31.78 9.13 7.06
CA ASP A 103 31.40 10.54 7.03
C ASP A 103 30.93 11.04 5.65
N GLY A 104 31.24 10.31 4.57
CA GLY A 104 30.98 10.79 3.21
C GLY A 104 30.49 9.76 2.19
N PHE A 105 30.29 8.49 2.59
CA PHE A 105 29.98 7.46 1.61
C PHE A 105 28.54 7.56 1.05
N SER A 106 28.44 7.61 -0.28
CA SER A 106 27.17 7.52 -1.02
C SER A 106 27.28 6.48 -2.13
N TYR A 107 26.30 5.57 -2.21
CA TYR A 107 26.17 4.60 -3.30
C TYR A 107 25.79 5.26 -4.64
N TYR A 108 25.23 6.46 -4.58
CA TYR A 108 24.77 7.20 -5.74
C TYR A 108 25.12 8.69 -5.52
N PRO A 109 26.35 9.10 -5.80
CA PRO A 109 26.77 10.49 -5.69
C PRO A 109 25.86 11.37 -6.54
N SER A 110 25.24 12.38 -5.92
CA SER A 110 24.40 13.33 -6.65
C SER A 110 25.29 14.23 -7.49
N THR A 111 25.07 14.26 -8.79
CA THR A 111 25.78 15.18 -9.72
C THR A 111 25.16 16.59 -9.72
N ALA A 112 24.40 16.94 -8.68
CA ALA A 112 23.60 18.16 -8.63
C ALA A 112 24.34 19.37 -8.02
N GLY A 113 25.67 19.31 -7.85
CA GLY A 113 26.40 20.34 -7.11
C GLY A 113 27.88 20.51 -7.46
N ALA A 114 28.27 20.38 -8.72
CA ALA A 114 29.45 21.12 -9.16
C ALA A 114 28.94 22.43 -9.78
N PRO A 115 29.05 23.58 -9.09
CA PRO A 115 29.00 24.84 -9.79
C PRO A 115 30.28 24.87 -10.65
N THR A 116 30.16 24.48 -11.91
CA THR A 116 31.03 25.11 -12.88
C THR A 116 30.47 26.52 -13.01
N GLU A 117 30.99 27.43 -12.20
CA GLU A 117 31.09 28.82 -12.62
C GLU A 117 31.70 28.77 -14.05
N ASP A 118 31.14 29.54 -14.97
CA ASP A 118 31.48 29.55 -16.41
C ASP A 118 30.64 28.62 -17.31
N SER A 119 29.32 28.87 -17.39
CA SER A 119 28.59 28.69 -18.65
C SER A 119 27.25 29.41 -18.60
N GLU A 120 27.29 30.72 -18.83
CA GLU A 120 26.14 31.42 -19.40
C GLU A 120 25.83 30.84 -20.78
N GLY A 121 24.57 30.49 -21.02
CA GLY A 121 24.04 30.33 -22.38
C GLY A 121 24.22 28.97 -23.05
N SER A 122 23.67 27.88 -22.50
CA SER A 122 23.20 26.77 -23.35
C SER A 122 22.21 25.87 -22.62
N CYS A 123 20.94 25.95 -23.01
CA CYS A 123 19.84 25.08 -22.57
C CYS A 123 19.94 23.67 -23.18
N VAL A 124 21.15 23.11 -23.26
CA VAL A 124 21.33 21.70 -23.62
C VAL A 124 21.43 20.95 -22.31
N GLU A 125 20.35 20.24 -21.99
CA GLU A 125 20.33 19.12 -21.05
C GLU A 125 21.54 18.21 -21.37
N LYS A 126 22.69 18.48 -20.76
CA LYS A 126 23.86 17.61 -20.85
C LYS A 126 23.38 16.27 -20.31
N ARG A 127 23.10 15.32 -21.20
CA ARG A 127 22.72 13.94 -20.87
C ARG A 127 23.81 13.38 -19.95
N LYS A 128 23.57 13.49 -18.64
CA LYS A 128 24.50 12.99 -17.62
C LYS A 128 24.54 11.48 -17.77
N THR A 129 25.66 10.97 -18.27
CA THR A 129 25.86 9.54 -18.45
C THR A 129 25.98 8.88 -17.08
N ILE A 130 25.11 7.91 -16.81
CA ILE A 130 25.15 7.14 -15.56
C ILE A 130 26.32 6.16 -15.68
N GLY A 131 27.34 6.32 -14.84
CA GLY A 131 28.46 5.38 -14.77
C GLY A 131 28.02 3.95 -14.40
N ALA A 132 28.79 2.94 -14.79
CA ALA A 132 28.42 1.54 -14.57
C ALA A 132 28.13 1.19 -13.10
N LYS A 133 28.88 1.77 -12.15
CA LYS A 133 28.65 1.57 -10.71
C LYS A 133 27.33 2.18 -10.23
N SER A 134 27.03 3.42 -10.64
CA SER A 134 25.79 4.08 -10.27
C SER A 134 24.57 3.45 -10.95
N ALA A 135 24.73 2.91 -12.15
CA ALA A 135 23.69 2.11 -12.82
C ALA A 135 23.38 0.82 -12.04
N LYS A 136 24.41 0.09 -11.56
CA LYS A 136 24.22 -1.08 -10.70
C LYS A 136 23.56 -0.71 -9.36
N ALA A 137 23.98 0.38 -8.74
CA ALA A 137 23.36 0.88 -7.50
C ALA A 137 21.87 1.21 -7.71
N LEU A 138 21.55 1.88 -8.81
CA LEU A 138 20.17 2.21 -9.18
C LEU A 138 19.34 0.94 -9.40
N LEU A 139 19.85 -0.03 -10.15
CA LEU A 139 19.17 -1.30 -10.40
C LEU A 139 18.93 -2.08 -9.10
N ALA A 140 19.91 -2.12 -8.21
CA ALA A 140 19.80 -2.78 -6.92
C ALA A 140 18.71 -2.14 -6.05
N ALA A 141 18.73 -0.81 -5.93
CA ALA A 141 17.73 -0.06 -5.19
C ALA A 141 16.32 -0.26 -5.77
N ALA A 142 16.18 -0.22 -7.09
CA ALA A 142 14.89 -0.44 -7.76
C ALA A 142 14.33 -1.85 -7.50
N ARG A 143 15.17 -2.89 -7.54
CA ARG A 143 14.77 -4.27 -7.23
C ARG A 143 14.33 -4.43 -5.77
N ILE A 144 15.08 -3.85 -4.83
CA ILE A 144 14.72 -3.86 -3.40
C ILE A 144 13.39 -3.13 -3.18
N ALA A 145 13.22 -1.95 -3.77
CA ALA A 145 12.01 -1.16 -3.69
C ALA A 145 10.80 -1.92 -4.28
N ALA A 146 10.94 -2.50 -5.47
CA ALA A 146 9.91 -3.32 -6.09
C ALA A 146 9.51 -4.51 -5.21
N GLY A 147 10.48 -5.25 -4.68
CA GLY A 147 10.22 -6.36 -3.76
C GLY A 147 9.49 -5.90 -2.48
N SER A 148 9.85 -4.75 -1.93
CA SER A 148 9.18 -4.17 -0.76
C SER A 148 7.73 -3.79 -1.04
N VAL A 149 7.47 -3.12 -2.17
CA VAL A 149 6.11 -2.72 -2.58
C VAL A 149 5.24 -3.93 -2.92
N ILE A 150 5.79 -4.96 -3.56
CA ILE A 150 5.05 -6.21 -3.85
C ILE A 150 4.61 -6.88 -2.54
N ARG A 151 5.52 -7.03 -1.56
CA ARG A 151 5.17 -7.57 -0.25
C ARG A 151 4.14 -6.69 0.47
N ALA A 152 4.27 -5.38 0.37
CA ALA A 152 3.31 -4.43 0.91
C ALA A 152 1.90 -4.60 0.32
N ALA A 153 1.83 -4.72 -1.00
CA ALA A 153 0.58 -4.91 -1.72
C ALA A 153 -0.07 -6.25 -1.35
N ALA A 154 0.72 -7.34 -1.28
CA ALA A 154 0.22 -8.65 -0.86
C ALA A 154 -0.36 -8.63 0.57
N SER A 155 0.34 -8.05 1.55
CA SER A 155 -0.20 -7.90 2.90
C SER A 155 -1.47 -7.05 2.95
N SER A 156 -1.52 -5.99 2.14
CA SER A 156 -2.69 -5.09 2.11
C SER A 156 -3.92 -5.78 1.53
N LYS A 157 -3.76 -6.63 0.52
CA LYS A 157 -4.83 -7.46 -0.03
C LYS A 157 -5.37 -8.43 1.03
N LEU A 158 -4.47 -9.14 1.71
CA LEU A 158 -4.86 -10.08 2.78
C LEU A 158 -5.59 -9.39 3.94
N GLU A 159 -5.12 -8.21 4.37
CA GLU A 159 -5.81 -7.40 5.39
C GLU A 159 -7.20 -6.96 4.92
N ALA A 160 -7.34 -6.56 3.65
CA ALA A 160 -8.62 -6.14 3.09
C ALA A 160 -9.63 -7.31 3.02
N GLU A 161 -9.20 -8.47 2.55
CA GLU A 161 -10.03 -9.68 2.50
C GLU A 161 -10.50 -10.10 3.90
N ARG A 162 -9.61 -10.07 4.89
CA ARG A 162 -9.97 -10.35 6.29
C ARG A 162 -11.05 -9.39 6.79
N LYS A 163 -10.88 -8.09 6.56
CA LYS A 163 -11.86 -7.07 6.97
C LYS A 163 -13.20 -7.22 6.28
N VAL A 164 -13.24 -7.64 5.02
CA VAL A 164 -14.49 -7.91 4.30
C VAL A 164 -15.25 -9.07 4.95
N LYS A 165 -14.54 -10.16 5.30
CA LYS A 165 -15.14 -11.32 5.99
C LYS A 165 -15.68 -10.94 7.38
N GLU A 166 -14.88 -10.21 8.17
CA GLU A 166 -15.29 -9.70 9.49
C GLU A 166 -16.53 -8.80 9.38
N ALA A 167 -16.53 -7.87 8.41
CA ALA A 167 -17.67 -6.97 8.18
C ALA A 167 -18.92 -7.73 7.73
N MET A 168 -18.79 -8.77 6.89
CA MET A 168 -19.92 -9.60 6.47
C MET A 168 -20.57 -10.32 7.66
N VAL A 169 -19.76 -10.94 8.53
CA VAL A 169 -20.24 -11.62 9.74
C VAL A 169 -20.92 -10.63 10.68
N ALA A 170 -20.30 -9.46 10.91
CA ALA A 170 -20.89 -8.41 11.75
C ALA A 170 -22.23 -7.92 11.18
N ARG A 171 -22.34 -7.73 9.86
CA ARG A 171 -23.59 -7.35 9.19
C ARG A 171 -24.65 -8.43 9.31
N LYS A 172 -24.28 -9.71 9.17
CA LYS A 172 -25.22 -10.84 9.36
C LYS A 172 -25.77 -10.84 10.79
N ARG A 173 -24.89 -10.76 11.79
CA ARG A 173 -25.29 -10.70 13.21
C ARG A 173 -26.18 -9.50 13.52
N ALA A 174 -25.87 -8.33 12.98
CA ALA A 174 -26.71 -7.14 13.16
C ALA A 174 -28.11 -7.33 12.56
N ARG A 175 -28.22 -7.95 11.38
CA ARG A 175 -29.52 -8.29 10.77
C ARG A 175 -30.33 -9.26 11.64
N GLU A 176 -29.70 -10.34 12.09
CA GLU A 176 -30.36 -11.33 12.98
C GLU A 176 -30.85 -10.69 14.29
N MET A 177 -30.09 -9.75 14.86
CA MET A 177 -30.51 -9.03 16.06
C MET A 177 -31.72 -8.11 15.79
N LEU A 178 -31.74 -7.42 14.65
CA LEU A 178 -32.87 -6.59 14.25
C LEU A 178 -34.13 -7.43 14.00
N GLU A 179 -33.99 -8.58 13.32
CA GLU A 179 -35.10 -9.51 13.09
C GLU A 179 -35.70 -10.01 14.41
N ARG A 180 -34.85 -10.40 15.37
CA ARG A 180 -35.31 -10.79 16.72
C ARG A 180 -36.01 -9.65 17.45
N ALA A 181 -35.47 -8.44 17.40
CA ALA A 181 -36.08 -7.27 18.05
C ALA A 181 -37.46 -6.94 17.46
N LEU A 182 -37.61 -7.03 16.13
CA LEU A 182 -38.90 -6.84 15.46
C LEU A 182 -39.92 -7.92 15.85
N LEU A 183 -39.49 -9.18 15.95
CA LEU A 183 -40.36 -10.27 16.39
C LEU A 183 -40.86 -10.06 17.83
N ILE A 184 -39.96 -9.69 18.75
CA ILE A 184 -40.31 -9.38 20.14
C ILE A 184 -41.30 -8.21 20.18
N SER A 185 -41.04 -7.13 19.43
CA SER A 185 -41.94 -5.97 19.39
C SER A 185 -43.33 -6.32 18.84
N LYS A 186 -43.41 -7.19 17.82
CA LYS A 186 -44.71 -7.68 17.30
C LYS A 186 -45.46 -8.49 18.34
N ASN A 187 -44.80 -9.44 18.99
CA ASN A 187 -45.40 -10.27 20.03
C ASN A 187 -45.89 -9.43 21.20
N GLU A 188 -45.12 -8.44 21.65
CA GLU A 188 -45.52 -7.53 22.73
C GLU A 188 -46.78 -6.74 22.37
N ARG A 189 -46.86 -6.22 21.14
CA ARG A 189 -48.08 -5.52 20.66
C ARG A 189 -49.30 -6.44 20.62
N GLU A 190 -49.12 -7.71 20.29
CA GLU A 190 -50.20 -8.70 20.29
C GLU A 190 -50.66 -9.05 21.72
N ARG A 191 -49.72 -9.19 22.67
CA ARG A 191 -50.03 -9.40 24.10
C ARG A 191 -50.80 -8.22 24.70
N VAL A 192 -50.37 -6.98 24.45
CA VAL A 192 -51.08 -5.77 24.91
C VAL A 192 -52.51 -5.71 24.35
N LYS A 193 -52.72 -6.09 23.08
CA LYS A 193 -54.05 -6.16 22.49
C LYS A 193 -54.95 -7.22 23.13
N GLN A 194 -54.40 -8.39 23.47
CA GLN A 194 -55.16 -9.44 24.16
C GLN A 194 -55.57 -9.02 25.58
N VAL A 195 -54.68 -8.36 26.32
CA VAL A 195 -54.98 -7.82 27.66
C VAL A 195 -56.04 -6.72 27.59
N ASN A 196 -56.04 -5.89 26.55
CA ASN A 196 -57.06 -4.85 26.36
C ASN A 196 -58.40 -5.40 25.81
N GLY A 197 -58.39 -6.56 25.14
CA GLY A 197 -59.58 -7.21 24.57
C GLY A 197 -60.33 -8.11 25.56
N PHE A 198 -59.61 -8.72 26.51
CA PHE A 198 -60.21 -9.33 27.70
C PHE A 198 -60.41 -8.22 28.73
N GLY A 199 -61.60 -7.62 28.78
CA GLY A 199 -61.93 -6.51 29.67
C GLY A 199 -61.75 -6.80 31.17
N ILE A 200 -60.51 -6.80 31.65
CA ILE A 200 -60.19 -6.72 33.06
C ILE A 200 -60.00 -5.23 33.37
N LYS A 201 -61.09 -4.61 33.81
CA LYS A 201 -61.01 -3.39 34.61
C LYS A 201 -60.26 -3.73 35.89
N GLY A 202 -59.04 -3.22 36.01
CA GLY A 202 -58.32 -3.16 37.27
C GLY A 202 -57.14 -4.11 37.35
N LEU A 203 -55.97 -3.61 36.96
CA LEU A 203 -54.78 -3.64 37.81
C LEU A 203 -53.81 -2.58 37.30
N THR A 204 -53.77 -1.50 38.04
CA THR A 204 -52.87 -0.35 37.93
C THR A 204 -51.40 -0.79 37.84
N LEU A 205 -50.73 -0.36 36.78
CA LEU A 205 -49.27 -0.29 36.72
C LEU A 205 -48.83 1.05 37.36
N PRO A 206 -47.82 1.08 38.24
CA PRO A 206 -47.32 2.32 38.82
C PRO A 206 -46.71 3.24 37.75
N SER A 207 -47.03 4.52 37.90
CA SER A 207 -46.64 5.64 37.04
C SER A 207 -45.13 5.86 36.97
N GLU A 208 -44.70 6.30 35.78
CA GLU A 208 -43.42 6.90 35.46
C GLU A 208 -42.97 8.00 36.45
N ILE A 209 -41.68 7.99 36.80
CA ILE A 209 -40.91 9.18 37.19
C ILE A 209 -39.65 9.18 36.33
N ASP A 210 -39.64 10.00 35.28
CA ASP A 210 -38.72 11.14 35.10
C ASP A 210 -38.56 11.52 33.62
N SER A 211 -39.06 12.71 33.28
CA SER A 211 -38.75 13.42 32.04
C SER A 211 -37.79 14.58 32.37
N PRO A 212 -36.71 14.81 31.60
CA PRO A 212 -35.86 15.98 31.80
C PRO A 212 -36.49 17.24 31.15
N PRO A 213 -36.08 18.46 31.57
CA PRO A 213 -36.83 19.68 31.32
C PRO A 213 -36.69 20.19 29.88
N LYS A 214 -37.82 20.67 29.34
CA LYS A 214 -37.93 21.35 28.04
C LYS A 214 -37.23 22.72 28.09
N LYS A 215 -36.07 22.84 27.44
CA LYS A 215 -35.58 24.14 26.94
C LYS A 215 -36.22 24.40 25.57
N LYS A 216 -36.85 25.57 25.41
CA LYS A 216 -37.38 26.06 24.14
C LYS A 216 -36.22 26.24 23.15
N ALA A 217 -36.12 25.37 22.16
CA ALA A 217 -35.23 25.54 21.02
C ALA A 217 -36.02 26.15 19.86
N LEU A 218 -35.53 27.32 19.44
CA LEU A 218 -35.89 28.03 18.22
C LEU A 218 -35.68 27.11 17.00
N GLN A 219 -36.70 26.92 16.17
CA GLN A 219 -36.56 26.17 14.92
C GLN A 219 -35.88 27.04 13.84
N PRO A 220 -34.79 26.58 13.19
CA PRO A 220 -34.39 27.11 11.90
C PRO A 220 -35.19 26.39 10.80
N LYS A 221 -36.03 27.14 10.07
CA LYS A 221 -36.62 26.67 8.81
C LYS A 221 -35.49 26.49 7.79
N ILE A 222 -35.19 25.24 7.41
CA ILE A 222 -34.31 24.93 6.28
C ILE A 222 -35.19 24.67 5.04
N PRO A 223 -34.97 25.36 3.91
CA PRO A 223 -35.72 25.12 2.68
C PRO A 223 -35.44 23.72 2.11
N GLN A 224 -36.49 22.99 1.72
CA GLN A 224 -36.36 21.72 1.00
C GLN A 224 -35.90 21.99 -0.44
N ILE A 225 -34.68 21.54 -0.79
CA ILE A 225 -34.17 21.55 -2.15
C ILE A 225 -34.45 20.18 -2.80
N PRO A 226 -35.09 20.10 -3.99
CA PRO A 226 -35.55 18.84 -4.61
C PRO A 226 -34.46 17.80 -4.96
N THR A 227 -33.18 18.18 -4.92
CA THR A 227 -32.06 17.35 -5.41
C THR A 227 -31.64 16.23 -4.47
N GLN A 228 -31.92 16.31 -3.15
CA GLN A 228 -31.49 15.31 -2.18
C GLN A 228 -32.24 13.97 -2.26
N LYS A 229 -33.54 13.98 -2.62
CA LYS A 229 -34.32 12.73 -2.81
C LYS A 229 -33.79 11.88 -3.96
N ARG A 230 -33.25 12.52 -5.00
CA ARG A 230 -32.72 11.82 -6.20
C ARG A 230 -31.42 11.06 -5.90
N VAL A 231 -30.57 11.59 -5.01
CA VAL A 231 -29.30 10.98 -4.63
C VAL A 231 -29.52 9.74 -3.75
N GLN A 232 -30.44 9.81 -2.79
CA GLN A 232 -30.78 8.65 -1.95
C GLN A 232 -31.44 7.53 -2.76
N SER A 233 -32.29 7.87 -3.73
CA SER A 233 -32.89 6.88 -4.64
C SER A 233 -31.83 6.19 -5.49
N ARG A 234 -30.86 6.94 -6.03
CA ARG A 234 -29.79 6.40 -6.88
C ARG A 234 -28.82 5.51 -6.10
N GLU A 235 -28.53 5.84 -4.84
CA GLU A 235 -27.75 4.97 -3.97
C GLU A 235 -28.51 3.68 -3.66
N ARG A 236 -29.79 3.76 -3.28
CA ARG A 236 -30.64 2.59 -3.01
C ARG A 236 -30.71 1.63 -4.20
N GLU A 237 -30.80 2.15 -5.41
CA GLU A 237 -30.82 1.37 -6.66
C GLU A 237 -29.47 0.67 -6.92
N LYS A 238 -28.36 1.32 -6.55
CA LYS A 238 -27.00 0.77 -6.64
C LYS A 238 -26.79 -0.40 -5.66
N TRP A 239 -27.44 -0.37 -4.50
CA TRP A 239 -27.39 -1.46 -3.52
C TRP A 239 -28.17 -2.70 -3.97
N MET A 240 -29.20 -2.56 -4.81
CA MET A 240 -30.02 -3.70 -5.27
C MET A 240 -29.34 -4.51 -6.39
N ARG A 241 -28.46 -3.89 -7.19
CA ARG A 241 -27.73 -4.58 -8.28
C ARG A 241 -26.57 -5.48 -7.83
N PHE A 242 -26.09 -5.35 -6.60
CA PHE A 242 -24.95 -6.13 -6.10
C PHE A 242 -25.33 -7.56 -5.67
N ASN A 243 -26.61 -7.92 -5.76
CA ASN A 243 -27.16 -9.21 -5.35
C ASN A 243 -27.61 -10.08 -6.54
N GLU A 244 -27.39 -9.64 -7.80
CA GLU A 244 -27.67 -10.50 -8.95
C GLU A 244 -26.56 -11.57 -9.09
N PRO A 245 -26.92 -12.87 -9.17
CA PRO A 245 -25.95 -13.92 -9.48
C PRO A 245 -25.42 -13.74 -10.90
N ILE A 246 -24.09 -13.73 -11.03
CA ILE A 246 -23.39 -13.63 -12.31
C ILE A 246 -23.77 -14.86 -13.17
N PRO A 247 -24.35 -14.69 -14.37
CA PRO A 247 -24.61 -15.83 -15.24
C PRO A 247 -23.27 -16.33 -15.80
N MET A 248 -22.95 -17.60 -15.51
CA MET A 248 -21.87 -18.30 -16.18
C MET A 248 -22.30 -18.60 -17.62
N ALA A 249 -21.91 -17.75 -18.57
CA ALA A 249 -22.02 -18.05 -19.98
C ALA A 249 -20.76 -18.82 -20.41
N ALA A 250 -20.94 -20.12 -20.61
CA ALA A 250 -20.08 -20.92 -21.46
C ALA A 250 -20.27 -20.47 -22.93
N SER A 251 -19.19 -20.28 -23.67
CA SER A 251 -19.17 -20.64 -25.09
C SER A 251 -17.74 -20.85 -25.57
N MET A 252 -17.48 -22.09 -25.99
CA MET A 252 -16.33 -22.51 -26.78
C MET A 252 -16.54 -22.16 -28.26
N GLN A 253 -15.43 -22.26 -29.03
CA GLN A 253 -15.29 -22.33 -30.50
C GLN A 253 -15.36 -20.95 -31.20
N GLY A 254 -14.45 -20.53 -32.07
CA GLY A 254 -13.32 -21.17 -32.77
C GLY A 254 -13.27 -20.57 -34.19
N SER A 255 -12.09 -20.22 -34.72
CA SER A 255 -11.73 -20.25 -36.15
C SER A 255 -10.31 -19.76 -36.40
N ALA A 256 -9.68 -20.40 -37.36
CA ALA A 256 -8.26 -20.38 -37.70
C ALA A 256 -7.94 -19.57 -38.98
N ALA A 257 -6.63 -19.39 -39.20
CA ALA A 257 -5.92 -19.03 -40.45
C ALA A 257 -6.08 -17.55 -40.90
N VAL A 258 -5.06 -16.83 -41.38
CA VAL A 258 -3.87 -17.13 -42.20
C VAL A 258 -2.78 -16.07 -41.97
N ASP A 259 -1.51 -16.44 -42.08
CA ASP A 259 -0.58 -15.99 -43.14
C ASP A 259 0.89 -16.18 -42.73
N ALA A 260 1.52 -17.17 -43.36
CA ALA A 260 2.95 -17.40 -43.32
C ALA A 260 3.54 -16.89 -44.65
N LYS A 261 4.40 -15.87 -44.58
CA LYS A 261 5.32 -15.51 -45.66
C LYS A 261 6.73 -15.29 -45.12
N ASN A 262 7.51 -16.36 -45.26
CA ASN A 262 8.84 -16.42 -45.87
C ASN A 262 9.83 -15.24 -45.65
N SER A 263 10.96 -15.54 -45.00
CA SER A 263 12.24 -14.92 -45.37
C SER A 263 13.42 -15.85 -45.05
N THR A 264 13.89 -16.49 -46.12
CA THR A 264 15.17 -17.17 -46.26
C THR A 264 16.29 -16.13 -46.42
N ILE A 265 17.37 -16.23 -45.64
CA ILE A 265 18.70 -15.65 -45.96
C ILE A 265 19.79 -16.65 -45.52
N PRO A 266 20.87 -16.81 -46.31
CA PRO A 266 21.68 -18.03 -46.35
C PRO A 266 22.92 -17.97 -45.43
N GLN A 267 23.40 -19.17 -45.07
CA GLN A 267 24.71 -19.35 -44.46
C GLN A 267 25.83 -19.15 -45.49
N SER A 268 26.78 -18.29 -45.14
CA SER A 268 28.10 -18.20 -45.77
C SER A 268 29.20 -18.36 -44.73
N SER A 269 30.03 -19.38 -44.96
CA SER A 269 31.49 -19.37 -44.87
C SER A 269 32.19 -19.07 -43.53
N LYS A 270 32.73 -20.11 -42.89
CA LYS A 270 34.17 -20.46 -42.81
C LYS A 270 34.44 -21.41 -41.65
#